data_AF-A0A8J2EZB4-F1
#
_entry.id   AF-A0A8J2EZB4-F1
#
_cell.length_a   1.000
_cell.length_b   1.000
_cell.length_c   1.000
_cell.angle_alpha   90.00
_cell.angle_beta   90.00
_cell.angle_gamma   90.00
#
_symmetry.space_group_name_H-M   'P 1'
#
loop_
_entity.id
_entity.type
_entity.pdbx_description
1 polymer ?
#
loop_
_entity_poly.entity_id
_entity_poly.type
_entity_poly.pdbx_seq_one_letter_code
_entity_poly.pdbx_strand_id
1 'polypeptide(L)'
;MGLHAQQLQQRIQDLERDKAVSAEREQDFDRMRQALEEKDRELEMKLAEATMIIQQSGGGAAAGGAGAGDGAGRGSSLERQLDKLVQSQPVAVRLPGLDSLDEDNKLRFFQLLLQEDSGILYQNEEVEVHWLQSFPFTNDDFYHHAERGLLAGRVDLKLFSKGFESIHLKCTNNDVKGLKVVPLPISAAASTKEAGPPQVIIQTICVELLELLEAHPFVKCDITVLDSQTRIEHDCTFALPIVLLKFCLPWEVDATDLTEFAKTCPRNCVAQAAGIFYREVLSDDFPLNLLTFGGILSEVERTMDRITLATSLVRHGVCKKDLNVVIYLQASKIEVLSHDKRLSEIVLYTLQDYFAFATKNLADMEQMYK
;
A
#
# COMPACT_ATOMS: atom_id res chain seq x y z
N MET A 1 47.72 -9.65 -28.52
CA MET A 1 46.67 -8.75 -29.06
C MET A 1 45.38 -9.46 -29.52
N GLY A 2 45.33 -10.80 -29.68
CA GLY A 2 44.11 -11.49 -30.16
C GLY A 2 42.96 -11.66 -29.16
N LEU A 3 43.25 -11.80 -27.86
CA LEU A 3 42.23 -12.04 -26.81
C LEU A 3 41.28 -10.85 -26.58
N HIS A 4 41.78 -9.63 -26.72
CA HIS A 4 40.99 -8.42 -26.48
C HIS A 4 40.00 -8.14 -27.63
N ALA A 5 40.32 -8.58 -28.85
CA ALA A 5 39.42 -8.46 -30.01
C ALA A 5 38.25 -9.45 -29.92
N GLN A 6 38.50 -10.68 -29.45
CA GLN A 6 37.44 -11.68 -29.25
C GLN A 6 36.44 -11.28 -28.16
N GLN A 7 36.92 -10.71 -27.05
CA GLN A 7 36.03 -10.22 -25.99
C GLN A 7 35.14 -9.06 -26.45
N LEU A 8 35.67 -8.15 -27.28
CA LEU A 8 34.88 -7.05 -27.84
C LEU A 8 33.80 -7.57 -28.80
N GLN A 9 34.16 -8.53 -29.65
CA GLN A 9 33.22 -9.09 -30.62
C GLN A 9 32.08 -9.87 -29.95
N GLN A 10 32.36 -10.58 -28.87
CA GLN A 10 31.34 -11.26 -28.08
C GLN A 10 30.38 -10.27 -27.39
N ARG A 11 30.92 -9.18 -26.82
CA ARG A 11 30.10 -8.14 -26.18
C ARG A 11 29.21 -7.38 -27.16
N ILE A 12 29.64 -7.21 -28.41
CA ILE A 12 28.80 -6.63 -29.48
C ILE A 12 27.63 -7.58 -29.81
N GLN A 13 27.89 -8.88 -29.92
CA GLN A 13 26.83 -9.87 -30.19
C GLN A 13 25.80 -9.96 -29.07
N ASP A 14 26.25 -9.87 -27.82
CA ASP A 14 25.34 -9.87 -26.66
C ASP A 14 24.45 -8.62 -26.66
N LEU A 15 25.01 -7.43 -26.95
CA LEU A 15 24.24 -6.20 -27.08
C LEU A 15 23.24 -6.23 -28.24
N GLU A 16 23.57 -6.88 -29.35
CA GLU A 16 22.64 -7.06 -30.47
C GLU A 16 21.48 -7.99 -30.12
N ARG A 17 21.74 -9.06 -29.35
CA ARG A 17 20.67 -9.92 -28.81
C ARG A 17 19.76 -9.18 -27.84
N ASP A 18 20.34 -8.40 -26.93
CA ASP A 18 19.56 -7.63 -25.96
C ASP A 18 18.66 -6.60 -26.65
N LYS A 19 19.15 -5.96 -27.72
CA LYS A 19 18.32 -5.08 -28.56
C LYS A 19 17.18 -5.81 -29.24
N ALA A 20 17.42 -7.02 -29.76
CA ALA A 20 16.36 -7.81 -30.40
C ALA A 20 15.27 -8.22 -29.39
N VAL A 21 15.67 -8.66 -28.19
CA VAL A 21 14.72 -9.00 -27.10
C VAL A 21 13.95 -7.77 -26.63
N SER A 22 14.60 -6.60 -26.55
CA SER A 22 13.93 -5.35 -26.19
C SER A 22 12.87 -4.96 -27.23
N ALA A 23 13.17 -5.11 -28.53
CA ALA A 23 12.23 -4.80 -29.60
C ALA A 23 11.02 -5.74 -29.62
N GLU A 24 11.23 -7.03 -29.34
CA GLU A 24 10.15 -8.01 -29.23
C GLU A 24 9.21 -7.69 -28.05
N ARG A 25 9.78 -7.32 -26.88
CA ARG A 25 8.99 -6.89 -25.72
C ARG A 25 8.17 -5.65 -26.00
N GLU A 26 8.73 -4.67 -26.70
CA GLU A 26 8.03 -3.44 -27.06
C GLU A 26 6.85 -3.73 -28.00
N GLN A 27 7.03 -4.66 -28.96
CA GLN A 27 5.94 -5.12 -29.81
C GLN A 27 4.83 -5.83 -29.01
N ASP A 28 5.16 -6.60 -27.98
CA ASP A 28 4.18 -7.24 -27.11
C ASP A 28 3.44 -6.23 -26.22
N PHE A 29 4.12 -5.19 -25.74
CA PHE A 29 3.46 -4.07 -25.03
C PHE A 29 2.47 -3.34 -25.92
N ASP A 30 2.81 -3.09 -27.18
CA ASP A 30 1.90 -2.47 -28.14
C ASP A 30 0.67 -3.35 -28.42
N ARG A 31 0.84 -4.68 -28.52
CA ARG A 31 -0.28 -5.63 -28.64
C ARG A 31 -1.19 -5.61 -27.41
N MET A 32 -0.63 -5.58 -26.21
CA MET A 32 -1.42 -5.47 -24.98
C MET A 32 -2.19 -4.16 -24.91
N ARG A 33 -1.58 -3.03 -25.32
CA ARG A 33 -2.24 -1.73 -25.37
C ARG A 33 -3.43 -1.74 -26.32
N GLN A 34 -3.28 -2.31 -27.52
CA GLN A 34 -4.37 -2.46 -28.48
C GLN A 34 -5.51 -3.34 -27.94
N ALA A 35 -5.19 -4.44 -27.25
CA ALA A 35 -6.20 -5.31 -26.64
C ALA A 35 -6.97 -4.62 -25.51
N LEU A 36 -6.31 -3.77 -24.72
CA LEU A 36 -6.94 -2.94 -23.69
C LEU A 36 -7.89 -1.91 -24.30
N GLU A 37 -7.46 -1.20 -25.34
CA GLU A 37 -8.31 -0.22 -26.05
C GLU A 37 -9.55 -0.87 -26.68
N GLU A 38 -9.42 -2.10 -27.21
CA GLU A 38 -10.55 -2.85 -27.73
C GLU A 38 -11.54 -3.27 -26.63
N LYS A 39 -11.02 -3.69 -25.47
CA LYS A 39 -11.84 -4.02 -24.31
C LYS A 39 -12.59 -2.81 -23.74
N ASP A 40 -11.96 -1.65 -23.69
CA ASP A 40 -12.60 -0.42 -23.24
C ASP A 40 -13.74 -0.02 -24.18
N ARG A 41 -13.54 -0.10 -25.51
CA ARG A 41 -14.62 0.13 -26.49
C ARG A 41 -15.77 -0.86 -26.34
N GLU A 42 -15.48 -2.13 -26.06
CA GLU A 42 -16.51 -3.14 -25.81
C GLU A 42 -17.36 -2.80 -24.58
N LEU A 43 -16.72 -2.33 -23.50
CA LEU A 43 -17.39 -1.92 -22.28
C LEU A 43 -18.23 -0.65 -22.47
N GLU A 44 -17.74 0.34 -23.21
CA GLU A 44 -18.50 1.55 -23.56
C GLU A 44 -19.78 1.21 -24.34
N MET A 45 -19.70 0.29 -25.31
CA MET A 45 -20.89 -0.16 -26.06
C MET A 45 -21.90 -0.87 -25.15
N LYS A 46 -21.44 -1.75 -24.25
CA LYS A 46 -22.32 -2.44 -23.29
C LYS A 46 -22.99 -1.47 -22.32
N LEU A 47 -22.27 -0.43 -21.89
CA LEU A 47 -22.82 0.61 -21.02
C LEU A 47 -23.89 1.44 -21.76
N ALA A 48 -23.65 1.78 -23.02
CA ALA A 48 -24.62 2.48 -23.86
C ALA A 48 -25.90 1.64 -24.07
N GLU A 49 -25.75 0.34 -24.33
CA GLU A 49 -26.88 -0.59 -24.47
C GLU A 49 -27.72 -0.69 -23.20
N ALA A 50 -27.07 -0.85 -22.04
CA ALA A 50 -27.74 -0.87 -20.74
C ALA A 50 -28.50 0.44 -20.45
N THR A 51 -27.90 1.58 -20.80
CA THR A 51 -28.52 2.91 -20.62
C THR A 51 -29.76 3.07 -21.50
N MET A 52 -29.73 2.56 -22.73
CA MET A 52 -30.87 2.58 -23.64
C MET A 52 -32.04 1.73 -23.13
N ILE A 53 -31.74 0.54 -22.57
CA ILE A 53 -32.76 -0.35 -21.95
C ILE A 53 -33.47 0.35 -20.79
N ILE A 54 -32.73 1.09 -19.96
CA ILE A 54 -33.29 1.84 -18.82
C ILE A 54 -34.20 2.98 -19.29
N GLN A 55 -33.81 3.70 -20.35
CA GLN A 55 -34.63 4.79 -20.90
C GLN A 55 -35.92 4.28 -21.56
N GLN A 56 -35.89 3.10 -22.19
CA GLN A 56 -37.08 2.49 -22.78
C GLN A 56 -38.04 1.90 -21.74
N SER A 57 -37.56 1.58 -20.54
CA SER A 57 -38.38 1.02 -19.45
C SER A 57 -38.94 2.06 -18.47
N GLY A 58 -38.54 3.34 -18.58
CA GLY A 58 -38.97 4.43 -17.68
C GLY A 58 -40.07 5.38 -18.20
N GLY A 59 -40.60 5.17 -19.41
CA GLY A 59 -41.58 6.06 -20.03
C GLY A 59 -43.04 5.64 -19.85
N GLY A 60 -43.57 5.70 -18.62
CA GLY A 60 -45.00 5.39 -18.44
C GLY A 60 -45.55 5.55 -17.04
N ALA A 61 -45.78 6.80 -16.59
CA ALA A 61 -46.87 7.13 -15.65
C ALA A 61 -47.03 8.64 -15.49
N ALA A 62 -47.88 9.25 -16.32
CA ALA A 62 -48.58 10.47 -15.96
C ALA A 62 -50.05 10.30 -16.36
N ALA A 63 -50.94 10.09 -15.37
CA ALA A 63 -52.32 10.60 -15.35
C ALA A 63 -53.10 10.09 -14.13
N GLY A 64 -53.57 11.04 -13.30
CA GLY A 64 -54.92 11.03 -12.73
C GLY A 64 -55.14 10.28 -11.41
N GLY A 65 -55.70 10.99 -10.42
CA GLY A 65 -56.44 10.35 -9.33
C GLY A 65 -56.34 11.09 -8.00
N ALA A 66 -57.36 11.91 -7.69
CA ALA A 66 -57.60 12.44 -6.36
C ALA A 66 -57.91 11.31 -5.35
N GLY A 67 -57.40 11.44 -4.14
CA GLY A 67 -57.75 10.57 -3.01
C GLY A 67 -57.12 11.08 -1.72
N ALA A 68 -57.96 11.56 -0.81
CA ALA A 68 -57.59 11.91 0.56
C ALA A 68 -57.17 10.65 1.35
N GLY A 69 -56.19 10.78 2.24
CA GLY A 69 -55.82 9.70 3.16
C GLY A 69 -54.52 9.99 3.91
N ASP A 70 -54.69 10.24 5.21
CA ASP A 70 -53.79 10.00 6.33
C ASP A 70 -52.29 10.38 6.26
N GLY A 71 -51.93 11.22 7.24
CA GLY A 71 -50.56 11.45 7.63
C GLY A 71 -49.94 10.21 8.27
N ALA A 72 -48.92 9.66 7.63
CA ALA A 72 -47.76 9.02 8.25
C ALA A 72 -46.78 8.65 7.13
N GLY A 73 -45.48 8.92 7.33
CA GLY A 73 -44.43 8.26 6.54
C GLY A 73 -43.95 9.00 5.29
N ARG A 74 -43.41 10.22 5.44
CA ARG A 74 -42.50 10.84 4.46
C ARG A 74 -41.03 10.78 4.88
N GLY A 75 -40.64 9.71 5.56
CA GLY A 75 -39.24 9.36 5.87
C GLY A 75 -38.88 7.99 5.31
N SER A 76 -38.88 7.80 3.98
CA SER A 76 -38.74 6.44 3.44
C SER A 76 -38.08 6.27 2.06
N SER A 77 -37.49 7.32 1.49
CA SER A 77 -36.63 7.15 0.30
C SER A 77 -35.22 7.67 0.52
N LEU A 78 -35.06 8.86 1.10
CA LEU A 78 -33.73 9.41 1.39
C LEU A 78 -33.07 8.72 2.59
N GLU A 79 -33.80 8.44 3.67
CA GLU A 79 -33.27 7.71 4.84
C GLU A 79 -32.93 6.26 4.48
N ARG A 80 -33.72 5.61 3.62
CA ARG A 80 -33.40 4.26 3.11
C ARG A 80 -32.26 4.25 2.07
N GLN A 81 -32.02 5.37 1.39
CA GLN A 81 -30.84 5.54 0.52
C GLN A 81 -29.59 5.88 1.33
N LEU A 82 -29.72 6.64 2.43
CA LEU A 82 -28.66 6.88 3.40
C LEU A 82 -28.29 5.60 4.13
N ASP A 83 -29.25 4.79 4.59
CA ASP A 83 -28.99 3.50 5.22
C ASP A 83 -28.33 2.51 4.26
N LYS A 84 -28.64 2.57 2.95
CA LYS A 84 -27.94 1.78 1.92
C LYS A 84 -26.55 2.30 1.58
N LEU A 85 -26.27 3.59 1.78
CA LEU A 85 -24.95 4.21 1.64
C LEU A 85 -24.08 3.98 2.90
N VAL A 86 -24.70 3.90 4.07
CA VAL A 86 -24.04 3.57 5.35
C VAL A 86 -23.83 2.06 5.49
N GLN A 87 -24.61 1.23 4.79
CA GLN A 87 -24.45 -0.23 4.70
C GLN A 87 -23.71 -0.71 3.44
N SER A 88 -22.95 0.16 2.74
CA SER A 88 -21.89 -0.38 1.89
C SER A 88 -20.89 -1.04 2.83
N GLN A 89 -21.03 -2.35 3.01
CA GLN A 89 -20.08 -3.14 3.80
C GLN A 89 -18.68 -2.70 3.37
N PRO A 90 -17.79 -2.35 4.31
CA PRO A 90 -16.42 -2.03 3.97
C PRO A 90 -15.94 -3.21 3.12
N VAL A 91 -15.55 -2.93 1.88
CA VAL A 91 -14.79 -3.89 1.10
C VAL A 91 -13.52 -4.06 1.90
N ALA A 92 -13.52 -5.06 2.78
CA ALA A 92 -12.38 -5.39 3.60
C ALA A 92 -11.32 -5.86 2.62
N VAL A 93 -10.38 -4.97 2.29
CA VAL A 93 -9.13 -5.40 1.69
C VAL A 93 -8.41 -6.13 2.81
N ARG A 94 -8.66 -7.44 2.91
CA ARG A 94 -7.95 -8.28 3.84
C ARG A 94 -6.51 -8.28 3.39
N LEU A 95 -5.64 -7.59 4.14
CA LEU A 95 -4.20 -7.77 4.03
C LEU A 95 -3.95 -9.28 4.15
N PRO A 96 -3.58 -9.97 3.05
CA PRO A 96 -3.47 -11.43 3.06
C PRO A 96 -2.51 -11.85 4.17
N GLY A 97 -2.69 -13.00 4.80
CA GLY A 97 -1.77 -13.47 5.85
C GLY A 97 -1.73 -12.67 7.16
N LEU A 98 -2.41 -11.52 7.25
CA LEU A 98 -2.60 -10.82 8.52
C LEU A 98 -3.60 -11.56 9.42
N ASP A 99 -4.60 -12.21 8.82
CA ASP A 99 -5.62 -13.01 9.52
C ASP A 99 -5.03 -14.17 10.34
N SER A 100 -3.85 -14.68 9.96
CA SER A 100 -3.15 -15.77 10.67
C SER A 100 -2.26 -15.31 11.82
N LEU A 101 -2.07 -14.00 12.00
CA LEU A 101 -1.30 -13.45 13.11
C LEU A 101 -2.18 -13.34 14.36
N ASP A 102 -1.58 -13.50 15.53
CA ASP A 102 -2.20 -13.08 16.79
C ASP A 102 -2.35 -11.54 16.84
N GLU A 103 -3.18 -11.06 17.77
CA GLU A 103 -3.48 -9.62 17.85
C GLU A 103 -2.24 -8.78 18.19
N ASP A 104 -1.29 -9.30 18.97
CA ASP A 104 -0.05 -8.57 19.31
C ASP A 104 0.84 -8.37 18.08
N ASN A 105 0.98 -9.40 17.24
CA ASN A 105 1.74 -9.32 15.99
C ASN A 105 1.00 -8.48 14.93
N LYS A 106 -0.33 -8.42 14.94
CA LYS A 106 -1.09 -7.44 14.14
C LYS A 106 -0.84 -6.01 14.61
N LEU A 107 -0.83 -5.78 15.92
CA LEU A 107 -0.56 -4.47 16.52
C LEU A 107 0.83 -3.98 16.09
N ARG A 108 1.86 -4.83 16.21
CA ARG A 108 3.22 -4.57 15.71
C ARG A 108 3.26 -4.27 14.22
N PHE A 109 2.55 -5.04 13.39
CA PHE A 109 2.48 -4.81 11.95
C PHE A 109 1.93 -3.41 11.63
N PHE A 110 0.77 -3.05 12.19
CA PHE A 110 0.15 -1.74 11.96
C PHE A 110 0.94 -0.59 12.57
N GLN A 111 1.68 -0.83 13.66
CA GLN A 111 2.62 0.14 14.20
C GLN A 111 3.76 0.43 13.22
N LEU A 112 4.36 -0.61 12.63
CA LEU A 112 5.48 -0.46 11.68
C LEU A 112 5.05 0.11 10.31
N LEU A 113 3.76 0.09 10.00
CA LEU A 113 3.22 0.89 8.89
C LEU A 113 3.44 2.40 9.11
N LEU A 114 3.33 2.85 10.36
CA LEU A 114 3.49 4.26 10.76
C LEU A 114 4.93 4.64 11.06
N GLN A 115 5.64 3.75 11.77
CA GLN A 115 6.98 4.05 12.26
C GLN A 115 7.93 4.25 11.10
N GLU A 116 8.78 5.26 11.25
CA GLU A 116 9.73 5.71 10.25
C GLU A 116 10.97 4.81 10.20
N ASP A 117 11.37 4.24 11.34
CA ASP A 117 12.71 3.66 11.47
C ASP A 117 12.70 2.13 11.66
N SER A 118 12.26 1.65 12.82
CA SER A 118 12.42 0.26 13.22
C SER A 118 11.53 -0.15 14.39
N GLY A 119 11.35 -1.45 14.57
CA GLY A 119 10.70 -2.03 15.75
C GLY A 119 10.57 -3.55 15.65
N ILE A 120 9.88 -4.16 16.61
CA ILE A 120 9.62 -5.60 16.59
C ILE A 120 8.44 -5.84 15.64
N LEU A 121 8.65 -6.64 14.60
CA LEU A 121 7.61 -7.00 13.62
C LEU A 121 6.84 -8.25 14.03
N TYR A 122 7.57 -9.23 14.56
CA TYR A 122 7.00 -10.51 14.94
C TYR A 122 7.69 -11.03 16.19
N GLN A 123 6.92 -11.58 17.12
CA GLN A 123 7.46 -12.23 18.31
C GLN A 123 6.57 -13.39 18.72
N ASN A 124 7.21 -14.52 19.05
CA ASN A 124 6.60 -15.64 19.75
C ASN A 124 7.56 -16.18 20.82
N GLU A 125 7.29 -17.36 21.37
CA GLU A 125 8.12 -17.94 22.43
C GLU A 125 9.55 -18.26 21.99
N GLU A 126 9.78 -18.51 20.69
CA GLU A 126 11.01 -19.06 20.12
C GLU A 126 11.80 -18.07 19.26
N VAL A 127 11.09 -17.16 18.59
CA VAL A 127 11.63 -16.27 17.57
C VAL A 127 11.11 -14.85 17.78
N GLU A 128 12.03 -13.90 17.63
CA GLU A 128 11.75 -12.48 17.60
C GLU A 128 12.38 -11.89 16.33
N VAL A 129 11.57 -11.18 15.55
CA VAL A 129 11.98 -10.56 14.27
C VAL A 129 11.86 -9.07 14.41
N HIS A 130 12.99 -8.38 14.33
CA HIS A 130 13.06 -6.93 14.26
C HIS A 130 13.06 -6.50 12.80
N TRP A 131 12.34 -5.42 12.55
CA TRP A 131 12.24 -4.73 11.29
C TRP A 131 13.02 -3.43 11.37
N LEU A 132 13.88 -3.19 10.39
CA LEU A 132 14.51 -1.90 10.13
C LEU A 132 14.27 -1.59 8.65
N GLN A 133 13.84 -0.37 8.33
CA GLN A 133 13.57 0.02 6.96
C GLN A 133 14.38 1.23 6.53
N SER A 134 14.53 1.39 5.23
CA SER A 134 15.07 2.58 4.60
C SER A 134 14.30 2.79 3.30
N PHE A 135 13.52 3.85 3.27
CA PHE A 135 12.67 4.21 2.14
C PHE A 135 12.90 5.69 1.80
N PRO A 136 12.44 6.17 0.63
CA PRO A 136 12.72 7.53 0.18
C PRO A 136 12.33 8.63 1.17
N PHE A 137 11.31 8.42 2.01
CA PHE A 137 10.88 9.40 3.00
C PHE A 137 11.76 9.46 4.26
N THR A 138 12.53 8.41 4.57
CA THR A 138 13.39 8.32 5.77
C THR A 138 14.88 8.30 5.49
N ASN A 139 15.27 8.21 4.22
CA ASN A 139 16.65 7.99 3.85
C ASN A 139 17.04 8.85 2.66
N ASP A 140 17.98 9.77 2.88
CA ASP A 140 18.45 10.74 1.88
C ASP A 140 18.97 10.08 0.59
N ASP A 141 19.63 8.92 0.68
CA ASP A 141 20.11 8.20 -0.51
C ASP A 141 18.91 7.72 -1.33
N PHE A 142 17.92 7.08 -0.70
CA PHE A 142 16.70 6.65 -1.37
C PHE A 142 15.84 7.83 -1.83
N TYR A 143 15.85 8.96 -1.12
CA TYR A 143 15.21 10.20 -1.54
C TYR A 143 15.79 10.67 -2.88
N HIS A 144 17.12 10.79 -2.99
CA HIS A 144 17.78 11.18 -4.23
C HIS A 144 17.63 10.15 -5.35
N HIS A 145 17.49 8.86 -5.03
CA HIS A 145 17.13 7.84 -6.01
C HIS A 145 15.70 8.01 -6.52
N ALA A 146 14.75 8.29 -5.64
CA ALA A 146 13.36 8.56 -5.99
C ALA A 146 13.24 9.83 -6.84
N GLU A 147 13.97 10.90 -6.52
CA GLU A 147 14.08 12.11 -7.37
C GLU A 147 14.58 11.82 -8.79
N ARG A 148 15.33 10.72 -8.98
CA ARG A 148 15.80 10.24 -10.29
C ARG A 148 14.89 9.17 -10.90
N GLY A 149 13.77 8.86 -10.25
CA GLY A 149 12.75 7.93 -10.71
C GLY A 149 12.94 6.48 -10.32
N LEU A 150 13.90 6.19 -9.44
CA LEU A 150 14.10 4.87 -8.85
C LEU A 150 13.36 4.81 -7.51
N LEU A 151 12.17 4.23 -7.53
CA LEU A 151 11.34 4.05 -6.34
C LEU A 151 11.77 2.78 -5.61
N ALA A 152 12.88 2.87 -4.89
CA ALA A 152 13.47 1.75 -4.18
C ALA A 152 13.39 1.94 -2.66
N GLY A 153 13.41 0.82 -1.97
CA GLY A 153 13.57 0.76 -0.53
C GLY A 153 14.37 -0.46 -0.12
N ARG A 154 14.71 -0.50 1.16
CA ARG A 154 15.43 -1.59 1.79
C ARG A 154 14.78 -1.92 3.11
N VAL A 155 14.76 -3.21 3.40
CA VAL A 155 14.34 -3.78 4.67
C VAL A 155 15.47 -4.64 5.19
N ASP A 156 15.84 -4.46 6.45
CA ASP A 156 16.69 -5.38 7.17
C ASP A 156 15.86 -6.07 8.25
N LEU A 157 15.76 -7.40 8.15
CA LEU A 157 15.15 -8.25 9.15
C LEU A 157 16.25 -8.78 10.07
N LYS A 158 16.20 -8.48 11.36
CA LYS A 158 17.10 -9.06 12.36
C LYS A 158 16.35 -10.12 13.16
N LEU A 159 16.81 -11.36 13.07
CA LEU A 159 16.17 -12.50 13.71
C LEU A 159 16.96 -12.84 14.98
N PHE A 160 16.23 -12.92 16.10
CA PHE A 160 16.71 -13.36 17.39
C PHE A 160 15.98 -14.65 17.76
N SER A 161 16.72 -15.64 18.23
CA SER A 161 16.15 -16.89 18.73
C SER A 161 16.94 -17.36 19.95
N LYS A 162 16.26 -18.06 20.86
CA LYS A 162 16.82 -18.56 22.14
C LYS A 162 17.83 -19.71 21.96
N GLY A 163 17.98 -20.23 20.74
CA GLY A 163 19.01 -21.20 20.39
C GLY A 163 18.59 -22.00 19.15
N PHE A 164 19.36 -21.90 18.07
CA PHE A 164 19.05 -22.61 16.83
C PHE A 164 20.30 -23.30 16.27
N GLU A 165 20.09 -24.41 15.59
CA GLU A 165 21.09 -25.06 14.76
C GLU A 165 21.11 -24.47 13.34
N SER A 166 19.93 -24.16 12.80
CA SER A 166 19.77 -23.51 11.50
C SER A 166 18.52 -22.63 11.49
N ILE A 167 18.59 -21.54 10.74
CA ILE A 167 17.45 -20.69 10.41
C ILE A 167 17.39 -20.56 8.90
N HIS A 168 16.21 -20.83 8.36
CA HIS A 168 15.88 -20.61 6.96
C HIS A 168 14.82 -19.54 6.88
N LEU A 169 15.15 -18.42 6.22
CA LEU A 169 14.18 -17.36 5.93
C LEU A 169 13.94 -17.31 4.43
N LYS A 170 12.67 -17.36 4.04
CA LYS A 170 12.25 -17.35 2.65
C LYS A 170 11.14 -16.32 2.45
N CYS A 171 11.33 -15.41 1.50
CA CYS A 171 10.23 -14.62 0.95
C CYS A 171 9.43 -15.50 -0.01
N THR A 172 8.19 -15.85 0.32
CA THR A 172 7.43 -16.87 -0.43
C THR A 172 6.52 -16.34 -1.52
N ASN A 173 6.35 -15.02 -1.61
CA ASN A 173 5.59 -14.36 -2.68
C ASN A 173 6.36 -13.17 -3.26
N ASN A 174 7.57 -13.42 -3.75
CA ASN A 174 8.38 -12.42 -4.43
C ASN A 174 7.78 -11.91 -5.76
N ASP A 175 6.71 -12.54 -6.26
CA ASP A 175 5.96 -12.12 -7.45
C ASP A 175 4.73 -11.28 -7.05
N VAL A 176 5.00 -10.14 -6.42
CA VAL A 176 3.97 -9.11 -6.18
C VAL A 176 3.94 -8.23 -7.43
N LYS A 177 2.84 -8.28 -8.19
CA LYS A 177 2.74 -7.48 -9.41
C LYS A 177 2.96 -5.99 -9.10
N GLY A 178 3.92 -5.39 -9.80
CA GLY A 178 4.37 -4.02 -9.62
C GLY A 178 5.40 -3.78 -8.51
N LEU A 179 5.71 -4.77 -7.66
CA LEU A 179 6.76 -4.67 -6.65
C LEU A 179 7.80 -5.78 -6.85
N LYS A 180 9.01 -5.39 -7.22
CA LYS A 180 10.14 -6.31 -7.29
C LYS A 180 10.74 -6.48 -5.90
N VAL A 181 10.77 -7.71 -5.42
CA VAL A 181 11.30 -8.07 -4.09
C VAL A 181 12.53 -8.95 -4.27
N VAL A 182 13.68 -8.49 -3.79
CA VAL A 182 14.98 -9.16 -3.94
C VAL A 182 15.59 -9.40 -2.56
N PRO A 183 15.41 -10.59 -1.96
CA PRO A 183 16.17 -10.97 -0.78
C PRO A 183 17.65 -11.20 -1.16
N LEU A 184 18.56 -10.51 -0.46
CA LEU A 184 20.00 -10.75 -0.56
C LEU A 184 20.41 -12.02 0.19
N PRO A 185 21.63 -12.57 0.01
CA PRO A 185 22.08 -13.67 0.85
C PRO A 185 22.08 -13.28 2.34
N ILE A 186 21.63 -14.20 3.20
CA ILE A 186 21.64 -14.04 4.66
C ILE A 186 23.08 -13.80 5.14
N SER A 187 23.30 -12.85 6.06
CA SER A 187 24.60 -12.69 6.70
C SER A 187 24.95 -13.95 7.51
N ALA A 188 26.12 -14.54 7.25
CA ALA A 188 26.49 -15.86 7.77
C ALA A 188 26.33 -15.95 9.30
N ALA A 189 25.33 -16.74 9.74
CA ALA A 189 25.20 -17.14 11.13
C ALA A 189 26.40 -18.03 11.48
N ALA A 190 27.26 -17.59 12.38
CA ALA A 190 28.40 -18.38 12.80
C ALA A 190 27.89 -19.52 13.70
N SER A 191 27.68 -20.75 13.20
CA SER A 191 27.12 -21.84 14.02
C SER A 191 27.87 -22.00 15.36
N THR A 192 27.20 -21.82 16.50
CA THR A 192 27.77 -22.15 17.80
C THR A 192 27.10 -23.41 18.32
N LYS A 193 27.87 -24.51 18.33
CA LYS A 193 27.45 -25.81 18.87
C LYS A 193 27.32 -25.83 20.40
N GLU A 194 27.56 -24.71 21.08
CA GLU A 194 27.51 -24.58 22.54
C GLU A 194 26.81 -23.28 22.94
N ALA A 195 26.36 -23.21 24.20
CA ALA A 195 25.60 -22.14 24.85
C ALA A 195 26.26 -20.74 24.73
N GLY A 196 26.21 -20.19 23.53
CA GLY A 196 26.70 -18.87 23.18
C GLY A 196 25.61 -17.80 23.29
N PRO A 197 25.97 -16.53 23.17
CA PRO A 197 25.00 -15.43 23.15
C PRO A 197 24.01 -15.60 21.99
N PRO A 198 22.79 -15.06 22.12
CA PRO A 198 21.78 -15.10 21.04
C PRO A 198 22.40 -14.57 19.74
N GLN A 199 22.36 -15.41 18.70
CA GLN A 199 22.86 -15.01 17.40
C GLN A 199 21.84 -14.14 16.69
N VAL A 200 22.34 -13.10 16.04
CA VAL A 200 21.53 -12.20 15.22
C VAL A 200 21.79 -12.55 13.78
N ILE A 201 20.76 -13.03 13.10
CA ILE A 201 20.78 -13.21 11.66
C ILE A 201 20.20 -11.97 11.01
N ILE A 202 20.86 -11.45 9.98
CA ILE A 202 20.34 -10.32 9.22
C ILE A 202 20.03 -10.77 7.80
N GLN A 203 18.78 -10.57 7.40
CA GLN A 203 18.33 -10.73 6.02
C GLN A 203 17.98 -9.35 5.48
N THR A 204 18.68 -8.93 4.44
CA THR A 204 18.36 -7.70 3.72
C THR A 204 17.45 -8.01 2.53
N ILE A 205 16.34 -7.30 2.42
CA ILE A 205 15.39 -7.40 1.31
C ILE A 205 15.37 -6.04 0.63
N CYS A 206 15.82 -6.01 -0.62
CA CYS A 206 15.69 -4.84 -1.48
C CYS A 206 14.33 -4.87 -2.16
N VAL A 207 13.65 -3.74 -2.21
CA VAL A 207 12.36 -3.60 -2.88
C VAL A 207 12.40 -2.47 -3.88
N GLU A 208 11.74 -2.65 -5.02
CA GLU A 208 11.67 -1.65 -6.10
C GLU A 208 10.25 -1.64 -6.66
N LEU A 209 9.60 -0.48 -6.61
CA LEU A 209 8.28 -0.26 -7.19
C LEU A 209 8.44 -0.03 -8.70
N LEU A 210 8.01 -0.99 -9.51
CA LEU A 210 8.17 -1.00 -10.97
C LEU A 210 7.01 -0.30 -11.69
N GLU A 211 5.80 -0.49 -11.17
CA GLU A 211 4.56 0.09 -11.69
C GLU A 211 3.59 0.35 -10.53
N LEU A 212 2.52 1.10 -10.78
CA LEU A 212 1.46 1.27 -9.80
C LEU A 212 0.91 -0.11 -9.45
N LEU A 213 0.91 -0.43 -8.16
CA LEU A 213 0.53 -1.75 -7.68
C LEU A 213 -0.92 -2.04 -8.06
N GLU A 214 -1.22 -3.27 -8.47
CA GLU A 214 -2.61 -3.67 -8.67
C GLU A 214 -3.36 -3.87 -7.36
N ALA A 215 -2.66 -4.02 -6.24
CA ALA A 215 -3.26 -4.15 -4.92
C ALA A 215 -2.20 -3.78 -3.87
N HIS A 216 -2.58 -3.72 -2.60
CA HIS A 216 -1.59 -3.53 -1.53
C HIS A 216 -0.54 -4.63 -1.63
N PRO A 217 0.76 -4.27 -1.64
CA PRO A 217 1.78 -5.26 -1.82
C PRO A 217 1.85 -6.07 -0.54
N PHE A 218 1.59 -7.36 -0.66
CA PHE A 218 1.75 -8.28 0.44
C PHE A 218 3.09 -8.99 0.25
N VAL A 219 4.06 -8.82 1.14
CA VAL A 219 5.28 -9.63 1.12
C VAL A 219 5.27 -10.55 2.33
N LYS A 220 5.17 -11.84 2.05
CA LYS A 220 5.12 -12.95 2.98
C LYS A 220 6.53 -13.49 3.21
N CYS A 221 6.90 -13.59 4.48
CA CYS A 221 8.11 -14.23 4.92
C CYS A 221 7.76 -15.47 5.74
N ASP A 222 8.39 -16.58 5.39
CA ASP A 222 8.35 -17.82 6.15
C ASP A 222 9.73 -18.05 6.75
N ILE A 223 9.78 -18.25 8.07
CA ILE A 223 10.97 -18.65 8.81
C ILE A 223 10.77 -20.09 9.28
N THR A 224 11.79 -20.91 9.09
CA THR A 224 11.93 -22.21 9.75
C THR A 224 13.15 -22.15 10.65
N VAL A 225 12.96 -22.36 11.95
CA VAL A 225 14.03 -22.42 12.96
C VAL A 225 14.14 -23.85 13.48
N LEU A 226 15.33 -24.43 13.39
CA LEU A 226 15.61 -25.72 14.00
C LEU A 226 16.25 -25.49 15.37
N ASP A 227 15.56 -25.87 16.44
CA ASP A 227 16.07 -25.78 17.81
C ASP A 227 17.28 -26.71 17.99
N SER A 228 18.37 -26.18 18.56
CA SER A 228 19.62 -26.92 18.74
C SER A 228 19.57 -27.98 19.85
N GLN A 229 18.71 -27.78 20.85
CA GLN A 229 18.51 -28.66 22.01
C GLN A 229 17.44 -29.71 21.73
N THR A 230 16.27 -29.29 21.24
CA THR A 230 15.12 -30.18 21.04
C THR A 230 15.09 -30.82 19.66
N ARG A 231 15.82 -30.26 18.67
CA ARG A 231 15.78 -30.67 17.26
C ARG A 231 14.38 -30.58 16.65
N ILE A 232 13.52 -29.74 17.23
CA ILE A 232 12.19 -29.46 16.71
C ILE A 232 12.29 -28.30 15.71
N GLU A 233 11.59 -28.45 14.59
CA GLU A 233 11.42 -27.37 13.62
C GLU A 233 10.25 -26.48 14.03
N HIS A 234 10.51 -25.18 14.08
CA HIS A 234 9.53 -24.15 14.38
C HIS A 234 9.33 -23.30 13.13
N ASP A 235 8.14 -23.41 12.55
CA ASP A 235 7.74 -22.60 11.41
C ASP A 235 6.95 -21.39 11.86
N CYS A 236 7.30 -20.21 11.37
CA CYS A 236 6.48 -19.01 11.51
C CYS A 236 6.36 -18.24 10.20
N THR A 237 5.19 -17.63 10.03
CA THR A 237 4.82 -16.84 8.87
C THR A 237 4.47 -15.43 9.35
N PHE A 238 5.00 -14.42 8.66
CA PHE A 238 4.62 -13.03 8.90
C PHE A 238 4.65 -12.20 7.63
N ALA A 239 4.03 -11.03 7.72
CA ALA A 239 3.89 -10.05 6.65
C ALA A 239 4.90 -8.93 6.83
N LEU A 240 5.49 -8.44 5.73
CA LEU A 240 6.27 -7.21 5.76
C LEU A 240 5.35 -6.01 5.57
N PRO A 241 5.44 -4.96 6.41
CA PRO A 241 4.60 -3.77 6.34
C PRO A 241 5.03 -2.83 5.21
N ILE A 242 5.11 -3.33 3.97
CA ILE A 242 5.43 -2.55 2.79
C ILE A 242 4.12 -2.02 2.22
N VAL A 243 4.01 -0.70 2.05
CA VAL A 243 2.83 -0.05 1.46
C VAL A 243 3.25 1.03 0.48
N LEU A 244 2.36 1.38 -0.45
CA LEU A 244 2.65 2.37 -1.50
C LEU A 244 3.13 3.71 -0.92
N LEU A 245 2.54 4.14 0.20
CA LEU A 245 2.88 5.40 0.86
C LEU A 245 4.34 5.47 1.32
N LYS A 246 5.01 4.34 1.55
CA LYS A 246 6.45 4.30 1.87
C LYS A 246 7.35 4.65 0.67
N PHE A 247 6.82 4.71 -0.55
CA PHE A 247 7.57 5.13 -1.74
C PHE A 247 7.31 6.59 -2.14
N CYS A 248 6.36 7.25 -1.47
CA CYS A 248 6.00 8.61 -1.81
C CYS A 248 6.95 9.61 -1.13
N LEU A 249 7.19 10.73 -1.80
CA LEU A 249 7.92 11.87 -1.25
C LEU A 249 6.93 12.90 -0.71
N PRO A 250 7.28 13.66 0.36
CA PRO A 250 6.53 14.83 0.76
C PRO A 250 6.35 15.78 -0.43
N TRP A 251 5.11 16.20 -0.70
CA TRP A 251 4.85 17.19 -1.73
C TRP A 251 4.80 18.56 -1.07
N GLU A 252 5.92 19.29 -1.13
CA GLU A 252 6.01 20.67 -0.66
C GLU A 252 5.25 21.60 -1.61
N VAL A 253 3.98 21.89 -1.29
CA VAL A 253 3.13 22.81 -2.04
C VAL A 253 2.44 23.81 -1.15
N ASP A 254 2.16 24.97 -1.72
CA ASP A 254 1.33 25.97 -1.06
C ASP A 254 -0.18 25.65 -1.20
N ALA A 255 -0.99 26.35 -0.41
CA ALA A 255 -2.44 26.16 -0.41
C ALA A 255 -3.11 26.53 -1.75
N THR A 256 -2.49 27.39 -2.56
CA THR A 256 -3.01 27.82 -3.86
C THR A 256 -2.89 26.69 -4.87
N ASP A 257 -1.71 26.07 -4.94
CA ASP A 257 -1.40 24.94 -5.80
C ASP A 257 -2.24 23.71 -5.44
N LEU A 258 -2.46 23.46 -4.14
CA LEU A 258 -3.41 22.42 -3.70
C LEU A 258 -4.85 22.70 -4.14
N THR A 259 -5.28 23.95 -4.04
CA THR A 259 -6.64 24.34 -4.46
C THR A 259 -6.79 24.17 -5.97
N GLU A 260 -5.78 24.50 -6.76
CA GLU A 260 -5.76 24.27 -8.20
C GLU A 260 -5.75 22.78 -8.55
N PHE A 261 -4.94 21.99 -7.84
CA PHE A 261 -4.91 20.54 -8.00
C PHE A 261 -6.28 19.91 -7.71
N ALA A 262 -6.93 20.30 -6.61
CA ALA A 262 -8.26 19.80 -6.26
C ALA A 262 -9.33 20.17 -7.31
N LYS A 263 -9.21 21.34 -7.95
CA LYS A 263 -10.12 21.78 -9.03
C LYS A 263 -9.90 21.02 -10.34
N THR A 264 -8.68 20.58 -10.60
CA THR A 264 -8.29 19.89 -11.84
C THR A 264 -8.47 18.37 -11.76
N CYS A 265 -8.48 17.82 -10.54
CA CYS A 265 -8.70 16.41 -10.28
C CYS A 265 -10.08 15.94 -10.82
N PRO A 266 -10.12 14.95 -11.73
CA PRO A 266 -11.38 14.39 -12.22
C PRO A 266 -12.18 13.75 -11.09
N ARG A 267 -13.51 13.98 -11.04
CA ARG A 267 -14.38 13.45 -9.98
C ARG A 267 -14.33 11.92 -9.85
N ASN A 268 -14.10 11.21 -10.95
CA ASN A 268 -13.97 9.75 -10.98
C ASN A 268 -12.62 9.24 -10.45
N CYS A 269 -11.65 10.14 -10.21
CA CYS A 269 -10.36 9.85 -9.60
C CYS A 269 -10.29 10.32 -8.13
N VAL A 270 -11.43 10.74 -7.56
CA VAL A 270 -11.57 11.00 -6.12
C VAL A 270 -12.06 9.73 -5.45
N ALA A 271 -11.22 9.16 -4.59
CA ALA A 271 -11.60 8.03 -3.75
C ALA A 271 -12.02 8.56 -2.37
N GLN A 272 -13.16 8.11 -1.86
CA GLN A 272 -13.65 8.55 -0.55
C GLN A 272 -14.21 7.40 0.29
N ALA A 273 -14.00 7.53 1.59
CA ALA A 273 -14.49 6.63 2.62
C ALA A 273 -15.24 7.43 3.67
N ALA A 274 -16.50 7.09 3.94
CA ALA A 274 -17.30 7.75 4.97
C ALA A 274 -17.79 6.71 5.99
N GLY A 275 -17.90 7.11 7.26
CA GLY A 275 -18.57 6.33 8.30
C GLY A 275 -17.84 5.05 8.75
N ILE A 276 -16.54 4.93 8.47
CA ILE A 276 -15.75 3.73 8.81
C ILE A 276 -15.24 3.77 10.25
N PHE A 277 -15.25 4.94 10.87
CA PHE A 277 -14.62 5.14 12.17
C PHE A 277 -15.60 4.96 13.30
N TYR A 278 -15.28 4.05 14.22
CA TYR A 278 -16.05 3.84 15.46
C TYR A 278 -15.92 5.02 16.44
N ARG A 279 -14.91 5.88 16.23
CA ARG A 279 -14.68 7.17 16.90
C ARG A 279 -14.18 8.18 15.86
N GLU A 280 -14.52 9.44 16.03
CA GLU A 280 -14.06 10.52 15.16
C GLU A 280 -12.52 10.51 15.03
N VAL A 281 -11.98 10.36 13.81
CA VAL A 281 -10.52 10.29 13.55
C VAL A 281 -9.78 11.53 14.02
N LEU A 282 -10.50 12.65 14.10
CA LEU A 282 -10.00 13.93 14.55
C LEU A 282 -10.65 14.36 15.88
N SER A 283 -11.14 13.42 16.70
CA SER A 283 -11.51 13.79 18.07
C SER A 283 -10.31 14.49 18.73
N ASP A 284 -10.56 15.47 19.60
CA ASP A 284 -9.50 16.21 20.30
C ASP A 284 -8.47 15.30 21.01
N ASP A 285 -8.89 14.07 21.33
CA ASP A 285 -8.09 13.04 21.99
C ASP A 285 -7.32 12.12 21.02
N PHE A 286 -7.48 12.23 19.69
CA PHE A 286 -6.79 11.34 18.74
C PHE A 286 -5.29 11.70 18.65
N PRO A 287 -4.37 10.76 18.91
CA PRO A 287 -2.95 11.06 18.95
C PRO A 287 -2.43 11.49 17.56
N LEU A 288 -1.78 12.65 17.49
CA LEU A 288 -1.27 13.21 16.23
C LEU A 288 -0.19 12.35 15.56
N ASN A 289 0.58 11.62 16.36
CA ASN A 289 1.55 10.63 15.90
C ASN A 289 0.90 9.40 15.24
N LEU A 290 -0.41 9.21 15.36
CA LEU A 290 -1.16 8.20 14.60
C LEU A 290 -1.70 8.78 13.28
N LEU A 291 -1.56 10.08 13.04
CA LEU A 291 -1.90 10.74 11.78
C LEU A 291 -0.71 10.78 10.81
N THR A 292 0.51 10.57 11.32
CA THR A 292 1.72 10.39 10.51
C THR A 292 1.72 8.98 9.92
N PHE A 293 1.32 8.85 8.65
CA PHE A 293 1.29 7.57 7.95
C PHE A 293 2.44 7.48 6.95
N GLY A 294 3.28 6.45 7.05
CA GLY A 294 4.35 6.18 6.07
C GLY A 294 5.32 7.36 5.86
N GLY A 295 5.56 8.17 6.89
CA GLY A 295 6.41 9.36 6.82
C GLY A 295 5.89 10.50 5.94
N ILE A 296 4.58 10.58 5.72
CA ILE A 296 3.95 11.79 5.20
C ILE A 296 4.03 12.88 6.29
N LEU A 297 5.13 13.61 6.30
CA LEU A 297 5.40 14.71 7.24
C LEU A 297 4.91 16.08 6.74
N SER A 298 4.47 16.18 5.48
CA SER A 298 3.93 17.41 4.90
C SER A 298 2.45 17.58 5.28
N GLU A 299 2.19 17.84 6.56
CA GLU A 299 0.98 18.56 6.96
C GLU A 299 0.99 19.91 6.23
N VAL A 300 0.18 20.04 5.19
CA VAL A 300 0.13 21.29 4.42
C VAL A 300 -0.79 22.30 5.11
N GLU A 301 -1.87 21.80 5.70
CA GLU A 301 -2.84 22.63 6.42
C GLU A 301 -3.58 21.79 7.46
N ARG A 302 -3.71 22.33 8.67
CA ARG A 302 -4.63 21.83 9.69
C ARG A 302 -5.61 22.91 10.11
N THR A 303 -6.87 22.54 10.02
CA THR A 303 -8.02 23.30 10.50
C THR A 303 -8.66 22.54 11.67
N MET A 304 -9.66 23.13 12.32
CA MET A 304 -10.36 22.45 13.43
C MET A 304 -11.09 21.17 12.97
N ASP A 305 -11.47 21.09 11.70
CA ASP A 305 -12.32 20.03 11.14
C ASP A 305 -11.63 19.14 10.10
N ARG A 306 -10.43 19.53 9.65
CA ARG A 306 -9.72 18.84 8.57
C ARG A 306 -8.21 18.94 8.66
N ILE A 307 -7.53 17.83 8.36
CA ILE A 307 -6.10 17.77 8.08
C ILE A 307 -5.91 17.50 6.59
N THR A 308 -5.00 18.26 5.98
CA THR A 308 -4.62 18.11 4.58
C THR A 308 -3.17 17.64 4.50
N LEU A 309 -2.97 16.46 3.90
CA LEU A 309 -1.65 15.91 3.61
C LEU A 309 -1.44 15.89 2.09
N ALA A 310 -0.20 16.12 1.67
CA ALA A 310 0.16 16.12 0.25
C ALA A 310 1.45 15.32 0.02
N THR A 311 1.40 14.38 -0.91
CA THR A 311 2.53 13.51 -1.24
C THR A 311 2.58 13.21 -2.74
N SER A 312 3.73 12.77 -3.24
CA SER A 312 3.92 12.51 -4.66
C SER A 312 4.75 11.25 -4.90
N LEU A 313 4.35 10.48 -5.91
CA LEU A 313 5.14 9.35 -6.40
C LEU A 313 6.01 9.82 -7.58
N VAL A 314 7.35 9.76 -7.46
CA VAL A 314 8.25 10.22 -8.52
C VAL A 314 8.58 9.08 -9.47
N ARG A 315 8.12 9.16 -10.73
CA ARG A 315 8.41 8.14 -11.76
C ARG A 315 9.34 8.71 -12.82
N HIS A 316 10.46 8.01 -13.08
CA HIS A 316 11.48 8.42 -14.09
C HIS A 316 12.10 9.82 -13.89
N GLY A 317 12.21 10.28 -12.64
CA GLY A 317 12.91 11.50 -12.28
C GLY A 317 12.19 12.79 -12.66
N VAL A 318 10.90 12.66 -13.01
CA VAL A 318 9.99 13.78 -13.20
C VAL A 318 8.85 13.57 -12.22
N CYS A 319 8.65 14.53 -11.32
CA CYS A 319 7.41 14.62 -10.55
C CYS A 319 6.28 14.89 -11.56
N LYS A 320 5.59 13.84 -11.96
CA LYS A 320 4.47 13.98 -12.88
C LYS A 320 3.25 14.35 -12.05
N LYS A 321 2.53 15.39 -12.47
CA LYS A 321 1.33 15.89 -11.78
C LYS A 321 0.24 14.83 -11.61
N ASP A 322 0.25 13.80 -12.46
CA ASP A 322 -0.68 12.67 -12.39
C ASP A 322 -0.44 11.74 -11.19
N LEU A 323 0.75 11.80 -10.58
CA LEU A 323 1.17 10.96 -9.47
C LEU A 323 1.17 11.67 -8.11
N ASN A 324 0.62 12.88 -8.07
CA ASN A 324 0.37 13.58 -6.82
C ASN A 324 -0.87 13.01 -6.13
N VAL A 325 -0.82 12.99 -4.80
CA VAL A 325 -1.87 12.52 -3.92
C VAL A 325 -2.11 13.58 -2.85
N VAL A 326 -3.37 14.01 -2.74
CA VAL A 326 -3.83 14.87 -1.64
C VAL A 326 -4.79 14.06 -0.80
N ILE A 327 -4.56 14.03 0.51
CA ILE A 327 -5.37 13.30 1.47
C ILE A 327 -6.04 14.33 2.37
N TYR A 328 -7.36 14.36 2.38
CA TYR A 328 -8.14 15.07 3.38
C TYR A 328 -8.63 14.07 4.43
N LEU A 329 -8.17 14.28 5.65
CA LEU A 329 -8.66 13.57 6.83
C LEU A 329 -9.66 14.48 7.54
N GLN A 330 -10.84 13.95 7.79
CA GLN A 330 -11.91 14.58 8.57
C GLN A 330 -12.39 13.58 9.63
N ALA A 331 -13.06 14.07 10.67
CA ALA A 331 -13.59 13.24 11.76
C ALA A 331 -14.36 11.99 11.29
N SER A 332 -15.17 12.13 10.23
CA SER A 332 -16.06 11.08 9.72
C SER A 332 -15.70 10.56 8.32
N LYS A 333 -14.64 11.10 7.69
CA LYS A 333 -14.34 10.87 6.28
C LYS A 333 -12.84 10.90 5.98
N ILE A 334 -12.40 10.01 5.08
CA ILE A 334 -11.15 10.14 4.32
C ILE A 334 -11.51 10.45 2.88
N GLU A 335 -10.84 11.44 2.30
CA GLU A 335 -10.90 11.71 0.88
C GLU A 335 -9.48 11.73 0.32
N VAL A 336 -9.27 11.01 -0.79
CA VAL A 336 -8.00 10.93 -1.47
C VAL A 336 -8.19 11.39 -2.90
N LEU A 337 -7.42 12.40 -3.29
CA LEU A 337 -7.45 13.00 -4.61
C LEU A 337 -6.16 12.68 -5.33
N SER A 338 -6.27 12.09 -6.51
CA SER A 338 -5.18 11.97 -7.47
C SER A 338 -5.75 12.07 -8.87
N HIS A 339 -4.97 12.49 -9.86
CA HIS A 339 -5.41 12.40 -11.25
C HIS A 339 -5.39 10.95 -11.75
N ASP A 340 -4.69 10.06 -11.05
CA ASP A 340 -4.75 8.62 -11.24
C ASP A 340 -5.77 8.00 -10.27
N LYS A 341 -6.87 7.48 -10.82
CA LYS A 341 -7.93 6.83 -10.04
C LYS A 341 -7.38 5.68 -9.20
N ARG A 342 -6.50 4.86 -9.77
CA ARG A 342 -6.00 3.66 -9.10
C ARG A 342 -5.13 4.02 -7.90
N LEU A 343 -4.28 5.04 -8.05
CA LEU A 343 -3.49 5.59 -6.97
C LEU A 343 -4.38 6.06 -5.81
N SER A 344 -5.45 6.80 -6.10
CA SER A 344 -6.39 7.26 -5.09
C SER A 344 -7.08 6.12 -4.32
N GLU A 345 -7.50 5.06 -5.04
CA GLU A 345 -8.13 3.88 -4.46
C GLU A 345 -7.18 3.13 -3.51
N ILE A 346 -5.94 2.87 -3.95
CA ILE A 346 -4.95 2.14 -3.15
C ILE A 346 -4.64 2.89 -1.86
N VAL A 347 -4.35 4.20 -1.97
CA VAL A 347 -4.05 5.03 -0.80
C VAL A 347 -5.25 5.04 0.16
N LEU A 348 -6.47 5.23 -0.37
CA LEU A 348 -7.67 5.22 0.47
C LEU A 348 -7.82 3.90 1.23
N TYR A 349 -7.72 2.76 0.54
CA TYR A 349 -7.86 1.45 1.18
C TYR A 349 -6.78 1.22 2.24
N THR A 350 -5.53 1.65 2.01
CA THR A 350 -4.46 1.52 3.02
C THR A 350 -4.81 2.31 4.28
N LEU A 351 -5.28 3.54 4.12
CA LEU A 351 -5.66 4.39 5.24
C LEU A 351 -6.90 3.84 5.97
N GLN A 352 -7.89 3.32 5.23
CA GLN A 352 -9.08 2.71 5.83
C GLN A 352 -8.73 1.53 6.73
N ASP A 353 -7.92 0.58 6.24
CA ASP A 353 -7.52 -0.59 7.02
C ASP A 353 -6.76 -0.19 8.28
N TYR A 354 -5.84 0.77 8.13
CA TYR A 354 -5.07 1.31 9.24
C TYR A 354 -5.97 1.98 10.29
N PHE A 355 -6.80 2.94 9.90
CA PHE A 355 -7.61 3.69 10.87
C PHE A 355 -8.72 2.83 11.47
N ALA A 356 -9.28 1.88 10.73
CA ALA A 356 -10.22 0.90 11.30
C ALA A 356 -9.54 0.05 12.39
N PHE A 357 -8.30 -0.37 12.17
CA PHE A 357 -7.51 -1.10 13.17
C PHE A 357 -7.12 -0.20 14.36
N ALA A 358 -6.61 0.99 14.10
CA ALA A 358 -6.14 1.93 15.12
C ALA A 358 -7.29 2.39 16.03
N THR A 359 -8.48 2.68 15.48
CA THR A 359 -9.65 3.07 16.28
C THR A 359 -10.16 1.94 17.16
N LYS A 360 -10.07 0.68 16.70
CA LYS A 360 -10.41 -0.50 17.51
C LYS A 360 -9.43 -0.73 18.65
N ASN A 361 -8.14 -0.47 18.43
CA ASN A 361 -7.05 -0.79 19.36
C ASN A 361 -6.36 0.47 19.92
N LEU A 362 -7.10 1.57 20.08
CA LEU A 362 -6.53 2.89 20.37
C LEU A 362 -5.73 2.91 21.69
N ALA A 363 -6.25 2.28 22.75
CA ALA A 363 -5.59 2.25 24.05
C ALA A 363 -4.23 1.53 23.98
N ASP A 364 -4.17 0.42 23.24
CA ASP A 364 -2.95 -0.37 23.08
C ASP A 364 -1.93 0.38 22.20
N MET A 365 -2.40 1.00 21.10
CA MET A 365 -1.57 1.86 20.25
C MET A 365 -0.98 3.03 21.04
N GLU A 366 -1.77 3.73 21.86
CA GLU A 366 -1.31 4.85 22.69
C GLU A 366 -0.26 4.43 23.72
N GLN A 367 -0.41 3.25 24.32
CA GLN A 367 0.56 2.74 25.29
C GLN A 367 1.92 2.45 24.66
N MET A 368 1.95 2.02 23.40
CA MET A 368 3.19 1.72 22.69
C MET A 368 4.00 2.95 22.24
N TYR A 369 3.38 4.14 22.26
CA TYR A 369 4.03 5.41 21.92
C TYR A 369 4.50 6.21 23.15
N LYS A 370 4.21 5.74 24.38
CA LYS A 370 4.73 6.29 25.63
C LYS A 370 6.00 5.54 26.04
#